data_AF-A0A9K3GSZ7-F1
#
_entry.id   AF-A0A9K3GSZ7-F1
#
_cell.length_a   1.000
_cell.length_b   1.000
_cell.length_c   1.000
_cell.angle_alpha   90.00
_cell.angle_beta   90.00
_cell.angle_gamma   90.00
#
_symmetry.space_group_name_H-M   'P 1'
#
loop_
_entity.id
_entity.type
_entity.pdbx_description
1 polymer ?
#
loop_
_entity_poly.entity_id
_entity_poly.type
_entity_poly.pdbx_seq_one_letter_code
_entity_poly.pdbx_strand_id
1 'polypeptide(L)'
;METMQEARAIRNVSSAENLMRKLQVLLDQWTENSEIYTTDMEQDKAPMESHRAIMHEQVEVENDRAQPDVKMKWHFGERMTHIESYWEGMKVQFEKGYENTGHIISMVRDIEGVLTKLPASFQDKLEGRFSGLCVEAETIMDNVMDRMKIRCSKKPDRSNISFHELITSPQQSA
;
A
#
# COMPACT_ATOMS: atom_id res chain seq x y z
N MET A 1 -42.67 -30.90 -14.70
CA MET A 1 -41.24 -31.01 -14.31
C MET A 1 -40.46 -29.81 -14.81
N GLU A 2 -40.74 -29.31 -16.03
CA GLU A 2 -40.15 -28.07 -16.60
C GLU A 2 -40.32 -26.81 -15.71
N THR A 3 -41.50 -26.59 -15.13
CA THR A 3 -41.78 -25.37 -14.34
C THR A 3 -40.92 -25.23 -13.08
N MET A 4 -40.52 -26.35 -12.45
CA MET A 4 -39.63 -26.33 -11.27
C MET A 4 -38.17 -26.06 -11.65
N GLN A 5 -37.71 -26.57 -12.78
CA GLN A 5 -36.36 -26.30 -13.28
C GLN A 5 -36.22 -24.85 -13.74
N GLU A 6 -37.25 -24.32 -14.41
CA GLU A 6 -37.28 -22.93 -14.85
C GLU A 6 -37.32 -21.95 -13.66
N ALA A 7 -38.15 -22.21 -12.65
CA ALA A 7 -38.18 -21.42 -11.43
C ALA A 7 -36.84 -21.45 -10.66
N ARG A 8 -36.12 -22.58 -10.69
CA ARG A 8 -34.78 -22.70 -10.12
C ARG A 8 -33.76 -21.88 -10.91
N ALA A 9 -33.80 -21.96 -12.24
CA ALA A 9 -32.91 -21.20 -13.11
C ALA A 9 -33.08 -19.69 -12.90
N ILE A 10 -34.31 -19.19 -12.86
CA ILE A 10 -34.59 -17.76 -12.61
C ILE A 10 -34.02 -17.29 -11.26
N ARG A 11 -34.17 -18.11 -10.20
CA ARG A 11 -33.61 -17.80 -8.88
C ARG A 11 -32.08 -17.74 -8.90
N ASN A 12 -31.44 -18.69 -9.60
CA ASN A 12 -30.00 -18.74 -9.73
C ASN A 12 -29.47 -17.55 -10.54
N VAL A 13 -30.16 -17.15 -11.62
CA VAL A 13 -29.83 -15.93 -12.39
C VAL A 13 -29.86 -14.70 -11.49
N SER A 14 -30.95 -14.50 -10.75
CA SER A 14 -31.08 -13.35 -9.84
C SER A 14 -30.00 -13.36 -8.75
N SER A 15 -29.64 -14.54 -8.26
CA SER A 15 -28.57 -14.71 -7.26
C SER A 15 -27.20 -14.36 -7.84
N ALA A 16 -26.88 -14.84 -9.05
CA ALA A 16 -25.64 -14.51 -9.75
C ALA A 16 -25.52 -13.00 -9.99
N GLU A 17 -26.58 -12.36 -10.49
CA GLU A 17 -26.58 -10.90 -10.72
C GLU A 17 -26.41 -10.10 -9.42
N ASN A 18 -27.01 -10.55 -8.32
CA ASN A 18 -26.85 -9.91 -7.01
C ASN A 18 -25.40 -10.03 -6.52
N LEU A 19 -24.80 -11.22 -6.63
CA LEU A 19 -23.42 -11.46 -6.25
C LEU A 19 -22.45 -10.66 -7.12
N MET A 20 -22.67 -10.61 -8.44
CA MET A 20 -21.87 -9.79 -9.36
C MET A 20 -21.93 -8.30 -9.00
N ARG A 21 -23.12 -7.78 -8.68
CA ARG A 21 -23.26 -6.38 -8.24
C ARG A 21 -22.51 -6.12 -6.94
N LYS A 22 -22.59 -7.04 -5.97
CA LYS A 22 -21.84 -6.94 -4.72
C LYS A 22 -20.33 -6.98 -4.94
N LEU A 23 -19.87 -7.84 -5.86
CA LEU A 23 -18.46 -7.93 -6.24
C LEU A 23 -18.00 -6.59 -6.83
N GLN A 24 -18.75 -6.01 -7.76
CA GLN A 24 -18.43 -4.69 -8.33
C GLN A 24 -18.28 -3.62 -7.23
N VAL A 25 -19.22 -3.55 -6.29
CA VAL A 25 -19.14 -2.57 -5.18
C VAL A 25 -17.87 -2.77 -4.35
N LEU A 26 -17.45 -4.01 -4.10
CA LEU A 26 -16.21 -4.29 -3.39
C LEU A 26 -14.98 -3.88 -4.20
N LEU A 27 -14.99 -4.11 -5.52
CA LEU A 27 -13.90 -3.71 -6.40
C LEU A 27 -13.76 -2.18 -6.47
N ASP A 28 -14.88 -1.45 -6.58
CA ASP A 28 -14.92 0.01 -6.58
C ASP A 28 -14.36 0.55 -5.25
N GLN A 29 -14.83 0.01 -4.11
CA GLN A 29 -14.37 0.39 -2.78
C GLN A 29 -12.88 0.10 -2.57
N TRP A 30 -12.38 -1.02 -3.08
CA TRP A 30 -10.98 -1.36 -2.89
C TRP A 30 -10.08 -0.46 -3.73
N THR A 31 -10.51 -0.13 -4.95
CA THR A 31 -9.83 0.81 -5.83
C THR A 31 -9.70 2.17 -5.16
N GLU A 32 -10.80 2.76 -4.69
CA GLU A 32 -10.80 4.08 -4.02
C GLU A 32 -9.95 4.08 -2.75
N ASN A 33 -10.09 3.05 -1.90
CA ASN A 33 -9.29 2.93 -0.69
C ASN A 33 -7.78 2.82 -1.01
N SER A 34 -7.41 2.13 -2.09
CA SER A 34 -6.00 1.99 -2.49
C SER A 34 -5.34 3.32 -2.91
N GLU A 35 -6.13 4.31 -3.32
CA GLU A 35 -5.68 5.66 -3.70
C GLU A 35 -5.52 6.57 -2.47
N ILE A 36 -6.43 6.47 -1.49
CA ILE A 36 -6.35 7.25 -0.24
C ILE A 36 -5.10 6.85 0.56
N TYR A 37 -4.74 5.56 0.60
CA TYR A 37 -3.53 5.09 1.29
C TYR A 37 -2.21 5.42 0.56
N THR A 38 -2.27 5.96 -0.66
CA THR A 38 -1.08 6.51 -1.34
C THR A 38 -0.81 7.96 -0.96
N THR A 39 -1.83 8.75 -0.66
CA THR A 39 -1.70 10.20 -0.38
C THR A 39 -1.34 10.50 1.07
N ASP A 40 -1.88 9.76 2.05
CA ASP A 40 -1.64 10.01 3.49
C ASP A 40 -0.17 9.82 3.90
N MET A 41 0.53 8.84 3.32
CA MET A 41 1.96 8.63 3.60
C MET A 41 2.87 9.48 2.72
N GLU A 42 2.36 10.06 1.62
CA GLU A 42 3.08 11.06 0.85
C GLU A 42 3.07 12.43 1.54
N GLN A 43 2.05 12.74 2.35
CA GLN A 43 2.10 13.91 3.23
C GLN A 43 3.19 13.81 4.31
N ASP A 44 3.60 12.60 4.68
CA ASP A 44 4.75 12.36 5.56
C ASP A 44 6.10 12.62 4.85
N LYS A 45 6.09 12.95 3.54
CA LYS A 45 7.22 13.57 2.84
C LYS A 45 7.30 15.09 3.07
N ALA A 46 6.32 15.72 3.73
CA ALA A 46 6.44 17.13 4.11
C ALA A 46 7.51 17.25 5.21
N PRO A 47 8.47 18.16 5.05
CA PRO A 47 9.81 17.67 4.91
C PRO A 47 10.61 17.78 6.20
N MET A 48 11.49 16.79 6.37
CA MET A 48 12.77 16.90 7.10
C MET A 48 13.61 18.13 6.66
N GLU A 49 13.14 18.95 5.70
CA GLU A 49 13.69 20.25 5.30
C GLU A 49 13.35 21.40 6.26
N SER A 50 12.38 21.28 7.18
CA SER A 50 12.21 22.31 8.23
C SER A 50 13.51 22.48 9.04
N HIS A 51 14.33 21.43 9.16
CA HIS A 51 15.65 21.50 9.79
C HIS A 51 16.77 21.99 8.86
N ARG A 52 16.59 21.94 7.54
CA ARG A 52 17.56 22.47 6.57
C ARG A 52 17.47 24.00 6.48
N ALA A 53 16.29 24.57 6.72
CA ALA A 53 16.08 26.02 6.76
C ALA A 53 16.78 26.69 7.97
N ILE A 54 16.93 25.99 9.10
CA ILE A 54 17.64 26.54 10.28
C ILE A 54 19.16 26.63 10.03
N MET A 55 19.71 25.92 9.03
CA MET A 55 21.15 25.97 8.75
C MET A 55 21.59 27.23 7.98
N HIS A 56 20.68 28.01 7.40
CA HIS A 56 21.06 29.09 6.48
C HIS A 56 20.74 30.52 6.94
N GLU A 57 20.08 30.72 8.09
CA GLU A 57 19.70 32.06 8.57
C GLU A 57 20.37 32.41 9.91
N GLN A 58 21.68 32.20 10.02
CA GLN A 58 22.51 32.91 10.99
C GLN A 58 23.84 33.29 10.35
N VAL A 59 23.77 34.19 9.36
CA VAL A 59 24.90 35.07 9.02
C VAL A 59 24.74 36.34 9.83
N GLU A 60 25.22 36.31 11.07
CA GLU A 60 25.79 37.49 11.70
C GLU A 60 27.12 37.07 12.32
N VAL A 61 28.19 37.52 11.67
CA VAL A 61 29.55 37.39 12.15
C VAL A 61 29.79 38.50 13.15
N GLU A 62 29.86 38.17 14.44
CA GLU A 62 30.74 38.90 15.34
C GLU A 62 31.46 37.93 16.29
N ASN A 63 32.68 37.62 15.88
CA ASN A 63 33.87 37.41 16.69
C ASN A 63 33.67 37.16 18.20
N ASP A 64 33.75 35.90 18.65
CA ASP A 64 34.78 35.51 19.62
C ASP A 64 34.85 34.00 19.86
N ARG A 65 36.05 33.58 20.26
CA ARG A 65 36.51 32.22 20.54
C ARG A 65 35.55 31.40 21.42
N ALA A 66 34.85 30.46 20.82
CA ALA A 66 34.50 29.19 21.43
C ALA A 66 34.22 28.20 20.31
N GLN A 67 34.91 27.05 20.28
CA GLN A 67 34.42 25.94 19.47
C GLN A 67 33.01 25.62 19.97
N PRO A 68 31.96 25.73 19.14
CA PRO A 68 30.68 25.20 19.56
C PRO A 68 30.87 23.69 19.48
N ASP A 69 30.96 23.06 20.64
CA ASP A 69 30.69 21.64 20.80
C ASP A 69 29.21 21.48 20.41
N VAL A 70 28.94 21.47 19.10
CA VAL A 70 27.60 21.31 18.52
C VAL A 70 27.24 19.88 18.82
N LYS A 71 26.75 19.67 20.04
CA LYS A 71 26.14 18.44 20.50
C LYS A 71 24.93 18.22 19.61
N MET A 72 25.15 17.56 18.48
CA MET A 72 24.15 17.10 17.55
C MET A 72 23.12 16.36 18.40
N LYS A 73 21.99 17.01 18.70
CA LYS A 73 20.93 16.41 19.51
C LYS A 73 20.30 15.37 18.60
N TRP A 74 20.77 14.14 18.70
CA TRP A 74 20.17 13.03 17.98
C TRP A 74 18.76 12.87 18.52
N HIS A 75 17.78 13.25 17.71
CA HIS A 75 16.35 13.02 17.95
C HIS A 75 16.02 11.53 17.80
N PHE A 76 16.77 10.66 18.49
CA PHE A 76 16.70 9.22 18.34
C PHE A 76 15.33 8.69 18.76
N GLY A 77 14.78 9.22 19.86
CA GLY A 77 13.44 8.87 20.34
C GLY A 77 12.36 9.16 19.30
N GLU A 78 12.27 10.41 18.82
CA GLU A 78 11.28 10.82 17.80
C GLU A 78 11.44 10.02 16.50
N ARG A 79 12.68 9.76 16.07
CA ARG A 79 12.97 8.95 14.88
C ARG A 79 12.55 7.49 15.04
N MET A 80 12.79 6.89 16.20
CA MET A 80 12.36 5.50 16.45
C MET A 80 10.85 5.38 16.51
N THR A 81 10.16 6.32 17.17
CA THR A 81 8.69 6.34 17.18
C THR A 81 8.11 6.46 15.78
N HIS A 82 8.69 7.30 14.92
CA HIS A 82 8.27 7.42 13.52
C HIS A 82 8.48 6.12 12.72
N ILE A 83 9.62 5.44 12.92
CA ILE A 83 9.90 4.13 12.30
C ILE A 83 8.87 3.10 12.77
N GLU A 84 8.60 3.03 14.07
CA GLU A 84 7.62 2.10 14.65
C GLU A 84 6.22 2.35 14.08
N SER A 85 5.76 3.61 14.04
CA SER A 85 4.44 3.95 13.49
C SER A 85 4.34 3.61 11.99
N TYR A 86 5.42 3.83 11.24
CA TYR A 86 5.48 3.49 9.82
C TYR A 86 5.28 1.97 9.59
N TRP A 87 5.99 1.15 10.35
CA TRP A 87 5.89 -0.31 10.25
C TRP A 87 4.54 -0.85 10.72
N GLU A 88 3.99 -0.29 11.80
CA GLU A 88 2.66 -0.67 12.29
C GLU A 88 1.58 -0.35 11.24
N GLY A 89 1.63 0.85 10.63
CA GLY A 89 0.73 1.22 9.54
C GLY A 89 0.87 0.29 8.33
N MET A 90 2.10 -0.10 7.98
CA MET A 90 2.33 -1.06 6.88
C MET A 90 1.73 -2.44 7.19
N LYS A 91 1.88 -2.93 8.41
CA LYS A 91 1.32 -4.21 8.85
C LYS A 91 -0.21 -4.22 8.72
N VAL A 92 -0.88 -3.16 9.18
CA VAL A 92 -2.34 -3.01 9.04
C VAL A 92 -2.76 -3.03 7.57
N GLN A 93 -1.99 -2.40 6.69
CA GLN A 93 -2.29 -2.43 5.25
C GLN A 93 -2.13 -3.83 4.65
N PHE A 94 -1.13 -4.60 5.07
CA PHE A 94 -0.95 -5.99 4.62
C PHE A 94 -2.12 -6.88 5.06
N GLU A 95 -2.53 -6.78 6.33
CA GLU A 95 -3.67 -7.53 6.86
C GLU A 95 -4.95 -7.20 6.09
N LYS A 96 -5.24 -5.91 5.90
CA LYS A 96 -6.41 -5.46 5.13
C LYS A 96 -6.36 -5.91 3.66
N GLY A 97 -5.18 -5.86 3.03
CA GLY A 97 -5.00 -6.38 1.67
C GLY A 97 -5.30 -7.86 1.57
N TYR A 98 -4.81 -8.65 2.53
CA TYR A 98 -5.05 -10.09 2.60
C TYR A 98 -6.54 -10.43 2.79
N GLU A 99 -7.21 -9.75 3.73
CA GLU A 99 -8.64 -9.92 3.97
C GLU A 99 -9.48 -9.60 2.71
N ASN A 100 -9.19 -8.48 2.04
CA ASN A 100 -9.87 -8.08 0.82
C ASN A 100 -9.68 -9.11 -0.31
N THR A 101 -8.44 -9.55 -0.55
CA THR A 101 -8.14 -10.61 -1.53
C THR A 101 -8.94 -11.89 -1.22
N GLY A 102 -8.93 -12.33 0.04
CA GLY A 102 -9.66 -13.53 0.45
C GLY A 102 -11.18 -13.40 0.21
N HIS A 103 -11.75 -12.26 0.53
CA HIS A 103 -13.18 -11.99 0.34
C HIS A 103 -13.57 -11.98 -1.15
N ILE A 104 -12.78 -11.32 -2.00
CA ILE A 104 -12.99 -11.28 -3.46
C ILE A 104 -12.91 -12.69 -4.07
N ILE A 105 -11.89 -13.47 -3.70
CA ILE A 105 -11.75 -14.86 -4.16
C ILE A 105 -12.98 -15.69 -3.78
N SER A 106 -13.49 -15.53 -2.54
CA SER A 106 -14.70 -16.22 -2.10
C SER A 106 -15.90 -15.85 -2.97
N MET A 107 -16.09 -14.56 -3.24
CA MET A 107 -17.20 -14.08 -4.06
C MET A 107 -17.15 -14.56 -5.51
N VAL A 108 -15.96 -14.54 -6.13
CA VAL A 108 -15.75 -15.08 -7.48
C VAL A 108 -16.15 -16.55 -7.54
N ARG A 109 -15.72 -17.36 -6.55
CA ARG A 109 -16.09 -18.79 -6.45
C ARG A 109 -17.58 -19.01 -6.23
N ASP A 110 -18.22 -18.18 -5.41
CA ASP A 110 -19.66 -18.27 -5.19
C ASP A 110 -20.44 -17.98 -6.48
N ILE A 111 -20.03 -16.98 -7.26
CA ILE A 111 -20.63 -16.66 -8.55
C ILE A 111 -20.44 -17.82 -9.53
N GLU A 112 -19.22 -18.34 -9.68
CA GLU A 112 -18.91 -19.50 -10.51
C GLU A 112 -19.79 -20.71 -10.13
N GLY A 113 -19.91 -20.98 -8.84
CA GLY A 113 -20.75 -22.06 -8.30
C GLY A 113 -22.25 -21.89 -8.55
N VAL A 114 -22.73 -20.66 -8.80
CA VAL A 114 -24.11 -20.40 -9.23
C VAL A 114 -24.24 -20.52 -10.74
N LEU A 115 -23.29 -19.99 -11.51
CA LEU A 115 -23.30 -20.03 -12.98
C LEU A 115 -23.27 -21.46 -13.51
N THR A 116 -22.46 -22.34 -12.91
CA THR A 116 -22.38 -23.78 -13.27
C THR A 116 -23.70 -24.55 -13.08
N LYS A 117 -24.67 -23.98 -12.35
CA LYS A 117 -26.00 -24.56 -12.12
C LYS A 117 -27.06 -23.99 -13.06
N LEU A 118 -26.70 -23.12 -13.98
CA LEU A 118 -27.60 -22.51 -14.95
C LEU A 118 -27.71 -23.35 -16.22
N PRO A 119 -28.87 -23.31 -16.91
CA PRO A 119 -28.95 -23.74 -18.30
C PRO A 119 -28.04 -22.88 -19.19
N ALA A 120 -27.48 -23.48 -20.25
CA ALA A 120 -26.54 -22.82 -21.18
C ALA A 120 -27.04 -21.46 -21.70
N SER A 121 -28.33 -21.37 -22.06
CA SER A 121 -28.92 -20.12 -22.58
C SER A 121 -28.87 -18.93 -21.62
N PHE A 122 -28.84 -19.18 -20.31
CA PHE A 122 -28.67 -18.14 -19.28
C PHE A 122 -27.21 -17.96 -18.88
N GLN A 123 -26.44 -19.06 -18.88
CA GLN A 123 -25.02 -19.05 -18.57
C GLN A 123 -24.26 -18.15 -19.55
N ASP A 124 -24.43 -18.35 -20.86
CA ASP A 124 -23.73 -17.60 -21.92
C ASP A 124 -23.92 -16.08 -21.77
N LYS A 125 -25.10 -15.65 -21.31
CA LYS A 125 -25.43 -14.22 -21.12
C LYS A 125 -24.70 -13.60 -19.93
N LEU A 126 -24.44 -14.37 -18.89
CA LEU A 126 -23.81 -13.89 -17.65
C LEU A 126 -22.30 -14.11 -17.66
N GLU A 127 -21.81 -15.10 -18.40
CA GLU A 127 -20.40 -15.48 -18.45
C GLU A 127 -19.50 -14.34 -18.95
N GLY A 128 -19.94 -13.59 -19.97
CA GLY A 128 -19.18 -12.42 -20.44
C GLY A 128 -19.02 -11.33 -19.37
N ARG A 129 -20.08 -11.05 -18.60
CA ARG A 129 -20.03 -10.09 -17.49
C ARG A 129 -19.16 -10.60 -16.35
N PHE A 130 -19.28 -11.88 -16.02
CA PHE A 130 -18.48 -12.51 -14.99
C PHE A 130 -17.00 -12.48 -15.34
N SER A 131 -16.64 -12.83 -16.57
CA SER A 131 -15.25 -12.80 -17.04
C SER A 131 -14.67 -11.39 -16.96
N GLY A 132 -15.44 -10.36 -17.28
CA GLY A 132 -15.02 -8.97 -17.11
C GLY A 132 -14.68 -8.64 -15.66
N LEU A 133 -15.57 -9.03 -14.72
CA LEU A 133 -15.34 -8.84 -13.29
C LEU A 133 -14.11 -9.59 -12.77
N CYS A 134 -13.85 -10.80 -13.28
CA CYS A 134 -12.65 -11.56 -12.90
C CYS A 134 -11.36 -10.84 -13.31
N VAL A 135 -11.31 -10.32 -14.54
CA VAL A 135 -10.14 -9.57 -15.05
C VAL A 135 -9.94 -8.27 -14.28
N GLU A 136 -11.03 -7.58 -13.96
CA GLU A 136 -10.98 -6.36 -13.14
C GLU A 136 -10.47 -6.65 -11.73
N ALA A 137 -10.99 -7.71 -11.10
CA ALA A 137 -10.53 -8.16 -9.79
C ALA A 137 -9.03 -8.51 -9.79
N GLU A 138 -8.56 -9.26 -10.78
CA GLU A 138 -7.15 -9.61 -10.96
C GLU A 138 -6.28 -8.35 -11.10
N THR A 139 -6.69 -7.42 -11.96
CA THR A 139 -5.98 -6.16 -12.20
C THR A 139 -5.86 -5.32 -10.92
N ILE A 140 -6.92 -5.22 -10.13
CA ILE A 140 -6.90 -4.48 -8.86
C ILE A 140 -5.96 -5.16 -7.85
N MET A 141 -6.05 -6.50 -7.71
CA MET A 141 -5.19 -7.27 -6.81
C MET A 141 -3.70 -7.09 -7.15
N ASP A 142 -3.35 -7.19 -8.42
CA ASP A 142 -1.98 -7.03 -8.89
C ASP A 142 -1.45 -5.62 -8.62
N ASN A 143 -2.24 -4.59 -8.95
CA ASN A 143 -1.87 -3.20 -8.71
C ASN A 143 -1.62 -2.91 -7.22
N VAL A 144 -2.46 -3.45 -6.33
CA VAL A 144 -2.29 -3.29 -4.88
C VAL A 144 -1.01 -3.99 -4.41
N MET A 145 -0.76 -5.21 -4.87
CA MET A 145 0.41 -5.99 -4.50
C MET A 145 1.71 -5.36 -4.99
N ASP A 146 1.74 -4.84 -6.22
CA ASP A 146 2.90 -4.14 -6.77
C ASP A 146 3.21 -2.86 -6.00
N ARG A 147 2.18 -2.08 -5.63
CA ARG A 147 2.36 -0.90 -4.76
C ARG A 147 2.94 -1.28 -3.40
N MET A 148 2.50 -2.39 -2.79
CA MET A 148 3.07 -2.88 -1.52
C MET A 148 4.52 -3.32 -1.70
N LYS A 149 4.85 -4.04 -2.77
CA LYS A 149 6.21 -4.50 -3.08
C LYS A 149 7.18 -3.34 -3.27
N ILE A 150 6.78 -2.29 -3.99
CA ILE A 150 7.59 -1.08 -4.17
C ILE A 150 7.85 -0.41 -2.82
N ARG A 151 6.86 -0.35 -1.92
CA ARG A 151 7.03 0.21 -0.57
C ARG A 151 8.08 -0.56 0.25
N CYS A 152 8.02 -1.89 0.28
CA CYS A 152 9.01 -2.70 1.00
C CYS A 152 10.41 -2.66 0.37
N SER A 153 10.49 -2.48 -0.95
CA SER A 153 11.76 -2.56 -1.70
C SER A 153 12.52 -1.23 -1.75
N LYS A 154 11.93 -0.12 -1.29
CA LYS A 154 12.63 1.16 -1.13
C LYS A 154 13.74 0.99 -0.10
N LYS A 155 14.94 0.64 -0.55
CA LYS A 155 16.16 0.85 0.24
C LYS A 155 16.25 2.34 0.50
N PRO A 156 16.52 2.79 1.74
CA PRO A 156 16.87 4.18 1.94
C PRO A 156 18.05 4.48 1.04
N ASP A 157 17.97 5.53 0.23
CA ASP A 157 19.10 6.03 -0.53
C ASP A 157 20.25 6.14 0.45
N ARG A 158 21.25 5.28 0.30
CA ARG A 158 22.45 5.31 1.13
C ARG A 158 23.07 6.67 0.87
N SER A 159 22.89 7.60 1.80
CA SER A 159 23.69 8.80 1.82
C SER A 159 25.13 8.32 1.88
N ASN A 160 25.88 8.60 0.81
CA ASN A 160 27.32 8.35 0.71
C ASN A 160 28.02 9.23 1.74
N ILE A 161 27.97 8.83 3.00
CA ILE A 161 28.86 9.36 4.03
C ILE A 161 30.20 8.67 3.78
N SER A 162 31.00 9.32 2.98
CA SER A 162 32.42 9.01 2.81
C SER A 162 33.10 9.13 4.19
N PHE A 163 33.39 8.01 4.82
CA PHE A 163 34.32 7.94 5.95
C PHE A 163 35.75 8.03 5.42
N HIS A 164 36.20 9.24 5.07
CA HIS A 164 37.63 9.43 4.77
C HIS A 164 38.40 9.52 6.10
N GLU A 165 39.17 8.45 6.33
CA GLU A 165 40.49 8.42 6.97
C GLU A 165 40.67 9.15 8.31
N LEU A 166 40.36 8.43 9.39
CA LEU A 166 41.11 8.57 10.65
C LEU A 166 42.18 7.47 10.71
N ILE A 167 43.15 7.51 9.80
CA ILE A 167 44.43 6.85 10.02
C ILE A 167 45.54 7.82 9.64
N THR A 168 46.03 8.54 10.64
CA THR A 168 47.47 8.63 10.88
C THR A 168 47.68 8.87 12.37
N SER A 169 48.25 7.85 13.02
CA SER A 169 48.64 7.83 14.43
C SER A 169 49.84 8.76 14.72
N PRO A 170 50.18 9.00 15.99
CA PRO A 170 50.88 10.20 16.45
C PRO A 170 52.40 10.04 16.64
N GLN A 171 53.04 11.18 16.92
CA GLN A 171 54.41 11.40 17.46
C GLN A 171 55.56 11.21 16.44
N GLN A 172 56.59 12.06 16.41
CA GLN A 172 57.45 12.40 17.55
C GLN A 172 57.96 13.86 17.53
N SER A 173 58.07 14.40 18.74
CA SER A 173 58.87 15.57 19.10
C SER A 173 60.36 15.25 19.04
N ALA A 174 61.14 16.20 18.52
CA ALA A 174 62.50 16.51 18.97
C ALA A 174 62.72 18.01 18.79
#